data_AF-A0A550BV27-F1
#
_entry.id   AF-A0A550BV27-F1
#
_cell.length_a   1.000
_cell.length_b   1.000
_cell.length_c   1.000
_cell.angle_alpha   90.00
_cell.angle_beta   90.00
_cell.angle_gamma   90.00
#
_symmetry.space_group_name_H-M   'P 1'
#
loop_
_entity.id
_entity.type
_entity.pdbx_description
1 polymer ?
#
loop_
_entity_poly.entity_id
_entity_poly.type
_entity_poly.pdbx_seq_one_letter_code
_entity_poly.pdbx_strand_id
1 'polypeptide(L)'
;MSALHGQSVPLRRARVPAEAYPAGAGKKGPSTNPVAIAKRQQNAENNLSLAADMEELFEHVEAQFQRMSDKYDKKVQYFQELFYQRGLHTVHRREKTNAFNTFKSTIAANRREEGLPGLTVAQIAADEDYMKQYHDMTEEERTAMIDEHDKTKDRQTNAIRLSGKARYQDATFVFGQITMLIQGLRDRVGVEGFCVLVPGPVQGMSWLGVWVHPGPGAGERSVHGKLQLSAIKEASTAAPS
;
A
#
# COMPACT_ATOMS: atom_id res chain seq x y z
N MET A 1 30.64 33.76 -0.99
CA MET A 1 29.54 33.87 -1.96
C MET A 1 29.87 32.98 -3.15
N SER A 2 29.15 31.88 -3.33
CA SER A 2 29.22 31.07 -4.56
C SER A 2 27.87 30.38 -4.75
N ALA A 3 27.16 30.80 -5.79
CA ALA A 3 25.85 30.32 -6.15
C ALA A 3 25.99 29.04 -6.99
N LEU A 4 25.58 27.91 -6.44
CA LEU A 4 25.35 26.69 -7.21
C LEU A 4 23.90 26.70 -7.69
N HIS A 5 23.69 27.24 -8.88
CA HIS A 5 22.45 27.04 -9.63
C HIS A 5 22.41 25.59 -10.13
N GLY A 6 21.57 24.76 -9.49
CA GLY A 6 21.25 23.43 -9.99
C GLY A 6 20.37 23.52 -11.23
N GLN A 7 20.96 23.35 -12.41
CA GLN A 7 20.21 23.12 -13.64
C GLN A 7 19.53 21.75 -13.57
N SER A 8 18.20 21.74 -13.50
CA SER A 8 17.40 20.53 -13.67
C SER A 8 17.54 20.03 -15.11
N VAL A 9 18.12 18.85 -15.30
CA VAL A 9 18.09 18.16 -16.60
C VAL A 9 16.69 17.60 -16.80
N PRO A 10 15.94 18.00 -17.84
CA PRO A 10 14.67 17.37 -18.13
C PRO A 10 14.93 15.93 -18.60
N LEU A 11 14.22 14.98 -17.99
CA LEU A 11 14.11 13.60 -18.45
C LEU A 11 13.64 13.59 -19.91
N ARG A 12 14.59 13.52 -20.86
CA ARG A 12 14.31 13.21 -22.26
C ARG A 12 13.76 11.80 -22.30
N ARG A 13 12.44 11.66 -22.38
CA ARG A 13 11.82 10.42 -22.86
C ARG A 13 12.49 10.07 -24.18
N ALA A 14 13.15 8.92 -24.23
CA ALA A 14 13.67 8.37 -25.48
C ALA A 14 12.51 8.33 -26.48
N ARG A 15 12.54 9.21 -27.50
CA ARG A 15 11.66 9.07 -28.65
C ARG A 15 12.13 7.80 -29.35
N VAL A 16 11.34 6.74 -29.22
CA VAL A 16 11.44 5.59 -30.10
C VAL A 16 11.33 6.15 -31.54
N PRO A 17 12.29 5.86 -32.44
CA PRO A 17 12.22 6.32 -33.82
C PRO A 17 10.91 5.80 -34.44
N ALA A 18 10.21 6.69 -35.15
CA ALA A 18 8.91 6.41 -35.75
C ALA A 18 8.94 5.23 -36.76
N GLU A 19 10.13 4.78 -37.17
CA GLU A 19 10.37 3.69 -38.11
C GLU A 19 10.25 2.28 -37.50
N ALA A 20 10.16 2.14 -36.17
CA ALA A 20 10.08 0.82 -35.52
C ALA A 20 8.68 0.18 -35.53
N TYR A 21 7.67 0.84 -36.11
CA TYR A 21 6.34 0.26 -36.26
C TYR A 21 6.19 -0.37 -37.67
N PRO A 22 5.86 -1.67 -37.78
CA PRO A 22 5.58 -2.26 -39.08
C PRO A 22 4.40 -1.53 -39.74
N ALA A 23 4.59 -1.11 -40.99
CA ALA A 23 3.58 -0.49 -41.82
C ALA A 23 2.43 -1.47 -42.10
N GLY A 24 1.48 -1.51 -41.17
CA GLY A 24 0.40 -2.50 -41.18
C GLY A 24 -0.82 -2.06 -40.37
N ALA A 25 -1.20 -0.79 -40.48
CA ALA A 25 -2.50 -0.33 -40.03
C ALA A 25 -3.02 0.66 -41.08
N GLY A 26 -3.86 0.15 -41.99
CA GLY A 26 -4.59 1.00 -42.92
C GLY A 26 -5.33 2.08 -42.14
N LYS A 27 -4.88 3.33 -42.28
CA LYS A 27 -5.64 4.49 -41.82
C LYS A 27 -6.95 4.48 -42.62
N LYS A 28 -8.02 3.94 -42.05
CA LYS A 28 -9.36 4.10 -42.60
C LYS A 28 -9.61 5.61 -42.69
N GLY A 29 -9.67 6.15 -43.90
CA GLY A 29 -10.06 7.53 -44.13
C GLY A 29 -11.41 7.84 -43.48
N PRO A 30 -11.76 9.13 -43.30
CA PRO A 30 -13.04 9.51 -42.74
C PRO A 30 -14.17 8.78 -43.48
N SER A 31 -14.96 8.00 -42.72
CA SER A 31 -16.13 7.31 -43.24
C SER A 31 -17.05 8.30 -43.94
N THR A 32 -17.29 8.10 -45.23
CA THR A 32 -18.27 8.86 -46.04
C THR A 32 -19.71 8.40 -45.79
N ASN A 33 -19.92 7.42 -44.91
CA ASN A 33 -21.26 6.95 -44.56
C ASN A 33 -21.99 8.05 -43.75
N PRO A 34 -23.11 8.60 -44.25
CA PRO A 34 -23.84 9.68 -43.60
C PRO A 34 -24.31 9.30 -42.18
N VAL A 35 -24.60 8.02 -41.93
CA VAL A 35 -24.97 7.51 -40.60
C VAL A 35 -23.80 7.60 -39.61
N ALA A 36 -22.57 7.36 -40.08
CA ALA A 36 -21.38 7.46 -39.25
C ALA A 36 -20.99 8.92 -38.96
N ILE A 37 -21.28 9.85 -39.87
CA ILE A 37 -21.05 11.29 -39.69
C ILE A 37 -22.08 11.85 -38.70
N ALA A 38 -23.37 11.54 -38.87
CA ALA A 38 -24.42 11.95 -37.96
C ALA A 38 -24.19 11.44 -36.52
N LYS A 39 -23.79 10.17 -36.37
CA LYS A 39 -23.46 9.59 -35.05
C LYS A 39 -22.25 10.27 -34.40
N ARG A 40 -21.27 10.74 -35.18
CA ARG A 40 -20.13 11.51 -34.66
C ARG A 40 -20.53 12.91 -34.21
N GLN A 41 -21.41 13.57 -34.96
CA GLN A 41 -21.96 14.88 -34.59
C GLN A 41 -22.79 14.77 -33.31
N GLN A 42 -23.69 13.79 -33.24
CA GLN A 42 -24.47 13.52 -32.02
C GLN A 42 -23.58 13.18 -30.82
N ASN A 43 -22.54 12.37 -31.00
CA ASN A 43 -21.59 12.09 -29.92
C ASN A 43 -20.80 13.34 -29.48
N ALA A 44 -20.47 14.23 -30.42
CA ALA A 44 -19.79 15.48 -30.10
C ALA A 44 -20.71 16.42 -29.29
N GLU A 45 -21.98 16.54 -29.68
CA GLU A 45 -23.00 17.29 -28.94
C GLU A 45 -23.21 16.72 -27.53
N ASN A 46 -23.37 15.39 -27.42
CA ASN A 46 -23.49 14.70 -26.13
C ASN A 46 -22.25 14.88 -25.24
N ASN A 47 -21.06 14.92 -25.83
CA ASN A 47 -19.83 15.15 -25.07
C ASN A 47 -19.72 16.59 -24.57
N LEU A 48 -20.25 17.57 -25.33
CA LEU A 48 -20.30 18.97 -24.90
C LEU A 48 -21.29 19.16 -23.75
N SER A 49 -22.49 18.56 -23.84
CA SER A 49 -23.47 18.61 -22.75
C SER A 49 -22.93 17.90 -21.50
N LEU A 50 -22.32 16.72 -21.67
CA LEU A 50 -21.67 16.01 -20.57
C LEU A 50 -20.57 16.84 -19.91
N ALA A 51 -19.76 17.55 -20.68
CA ALA A 51 -18.71 18.42 -20.12
C ALA A 51 -19.30 19.56 -19.29
N ALA A 52 -20.40 20.17 -19.75
CA ALA A 52 -21.10 21.22 -19.01
C ALA A 52 -21.70 20.68 -17.70
N ASP A 53 -22.39 19.53 -17.74
CA ASP A 53 -22.97 18.90 -16.54
C ASP A 53 -21.88 18.52 -15.51
N MET A 54 -20.72 18.06 -15.99
CA MET A 54 -19.58 17.73 -15.13
C MET A 54 -18.98 18.97 -14.47
N GLU A 55 -18.89 20.09 -15.19
CA GLU A 55 -18.41 21.36 -14.63
C GLU A 55 -19.35 21.86 -13.53
N GLU A 56 -20.67 21.88 -13.78
CA GLU A 56 -21.68 22.27 -12.77
C GLU A 56 -21.59 21.39 -11.52
N LEU A 57 -21.39 20.08 -11.70
CA LEU A 57 -21.18 19.16 -10.59
C LEU A 57 -19.91 19.50 -9.79
N PHE A 58 -18.81 19.83 -10.46
CA PHE A 58 -17.56 20.19 -9.77
C PHE A 58 -17.71 21.49 -8.98
N GLU A 59 -18.36 22.51 -9.54
CA GLU A 59 -18.66 23.76 -8.82
C GLU A 59 -19.52 23.50 -7.58
N HIS A 60 -20.56 22.67 -7.69
CA HIS A 60 -21.41 22.33 -6.55
C HIS A 60 -20.64 21.57 -5.45
N VAL A 61 -19.78 20.63 -5.84
CA VAL A 61 -18.94 19.87 -4.90
C VAL A 61 -17.93 20.78 -4.21
N GLU A 62 -17.29 21.70 -4.93
CA GLU A 62 -16.35 22.66 -4.35
C GLU A 62 -17.03 23.62 -3.37
N ALA A 63 -18.22 24.12 -3.71
CA ALA A 63 -19.02 24.94 -2.80
C ALA A 63 -19.38 24.19 -1.51
N GLN A 64 -19.64 22.88 -1.60
CA GLN A 64 -19.87 22.04 -0.41
C GLN A 64 -18.61 21.88 0.44
N PHE A 65 -17.43 21.72 -0.17
CA PHE A 65 -16.17 21.68 0.59
C PHE A 65 -15.90 22.99 1.32
N GLN A 66 -16.21 24.13 0.71
CA GLN A 66 -16.09 25.43 1.38
C GLN A 66 -17.05 25.52 2.59
N ARG A 67 -18.32 25.14 2.42
CA ARG A 67 -19.29 25.12 3.53
C ARG A 67 -18.84 24.21 4.67
N MET A 68 -18.26 23.06 4.36
CA MET A 68 -17.71 22.15 5.36
C MET A 68 -16.45 22.72 6.03
N SER A 69 -15.58 23.38 5.27
CA SER A 69 -14.42 24.12 5.79
C SER A 69 -14.82 25.11 6.86
N ASP A 70 -15.81 25.95 6.55
CA ASP A 70 -16.32 26.97 7.46
C ASP A 70 -17.02 26.35 8.68
N LYS A 71 -17.78 25.27 8.49
CA LYS A 71 -18.53 24.60 9.56
C LYS A 71 -17.63 23.87 10.57
N TYR A 72 -16.53 23.27 10.11
CA TYR A 72 -15.69 22.39 10.94
C TYR A 72 -14.31 22.98 11.26
N ASP A 73 -14.03 24.22 10.85
CA ASP A 73 -12.75 24.91 11.02
C ASP A 73 -11.56 24.05 10.55
N LYS A 74 -11.67 23.52 9.33
CA LYS A 74 -10.61 22.76 8.64
C LYS A 74 -10.42 23.32 7.25
N LYS A 75 -9.19 23.26 6.73
CA LYS A 75 -8.89 23.71 5.36
C LYS A 75 -9.73 22.94 4.34
N VAL A 76 -10.21 23.61 3.29
CA VAL A 76 -10.91 23.00 2.14
C VAL A 76 -10.17 21.77 1.59
N GLN A 77 -8.83 21.87 1.48
CA GLN A 77 -7.97 20.77 1.02
C GLN A 77 -8.16 19.46 1.81
N TYR A 78 -8.45 19.55 3.12
CA TYR A 78 -8.72 18.37 3.95
C TYR A 78 -9.96 17.60 3.44
N PHE A 79 -11.03 18.31 3.05
CA PHE A 79 -12.26 17.70 2.54
C PHE A 79 -12.12 17.21 1.12
N GLN A 80 -11.36 17.92 0.27
CA GLN A 80 -11.00 17.46 -1.07
C GLN A 80 -10.23 16.14 -0.99
N GLU A 81 -9.18 16.07 -0.16
CA GLU A 81 -8.40 14.85 0.05
C GLU A 81 -9.28 13.71 0.56
N LEU A 82 -10.17 13.98 1.52
CA LEU A 82 -11.11 12.99 2.05
C LEU A 82 -12.07 12.48 0.97
N PHE A 83 -12.60 13.38 0.15
CA PHE A 83 -13.52 13.05 -0.94
C PHE A 83 -12.86 12.16 -1.99
N TYR A 84 -11.66 12.52 -2.48
CA TYR A 84 -10.95 11.74 -3.48
C TYR A 84 -10.44 10.40 -2.94
N GLN A 85 -9.93 10.38 -1.71
CA GLN A 85 -9.52 9.12 -1.06
C GLN A 85 -10.72 8.18 -0.92
N ARG A 86 -11.88 8.69 -0.48
CA ARG A 86 -13.09 7.87 -0.33
C ARG A 86 -13.69 7.46 -1.68
N GLY A 87 -13.59 8.29 -2.71
CA GLY A 87 -13.98 7.95 -4.09
C GLY A 87 -13.20 6.78 -4.66
N LEU A 88 -11.87 6.74 -4.44
CA LEU A 88 -11.03 5.60 -4.82
C LEU A 88 -11.51 4.29 -4.16
N HIS A 89 -12.02 4.38 -2.92
CA HIS A 89 -12.56 3.22 -2.22
C HIS A 89 -13.92 2.79 -2.78
N THR A 90 -14.80 3.71 -3.18
CA THR A 90 -16.10 3.35 -3.77
C THR A 90 -15.93 2.58 -5.08
N VAL A 91 -14.99 3.00 -5.94
CA VAL A 91 -14.75 2.33 -7.24
C VAL A 91 -14.21 0.90 -7.06
N HIS A 92 -13.41 0.65 -6.02
CA HIS A 92 -12.79 -0.66 -5.79
C HIS A 92 -13.49 -1.49 -4.71
N ARG A 93 -14.53 -0.96 -4.07
CA ARG A 93 -15.30 -1.67 -3.06
C ARG A 93 -16.17 -2.69 -3.78
N ARG A 94 -15.78 -3.96 -3.70
CA ARG A 94 -16.67 -5.07 -4.05
C ARG A 94 -17.88 -5.01 -3.11
N GLU A 95 -19.07 -4.85 -3.69
CA GLU A 95 -20.34 -4.77 -2.94
C GLU A 95 -20.62 -6.05 -2.16
N LYS A 96 -20.26 -7.21 -2.73
CA LYS A 96 -20.50 -8.50 -2.11
C LYS A 96 -19.21 -9.06 -1.49
N THR A 97 -19.22 -9.19 -0.17
CA THR A 97 -18.22 -9.97 0.57
C THR A 97 -18.46 -11.45 0.30
N ASN A 98 -17.41 -12.17 -0.12
CA ASN A 98 -17.49 -13.58 -0.47
C ASN A 98 -17.11 -14.42 0.76
N ALA A 99 -17.99 -15.33 1.18
CA ALA A 99 -17.80 -16.25 2.31
C ALA A 99 -16.41 -16.90 2.33
N PHE A 100 -15.91 -17.35 1.19
CA PHE A 100 -14.61 -18.02 1.09
C PHE A 100 -13.43 -17.05 1.29
N ASN A 101 -13.55 -15.82 0.79
CA ASN A 101 -12.50 -14.81 1.03
C ASN A 101 -12.48 -14.37 2.49
N THR A 102 -13.65 -14.26 3.10
CA THR A 102 -13.81 -14.01 4.52
C THR A 102 -13.16 -15.12 5.34
N PHE A 103 -13.50 -16.39 5.06
CA PHE A 103 -12.91 -17.56 5.72
C PHE A 103 -11.38 -17.53 5.71
N LYS A 104 -10.76 -17.36 4.54
CA LYS A 104 -9.29 -17.27 4.43
C LYS A 104 -8.71 -16.12 5.24
N SER A 105 -9.40 -14.96 5.26
CA SER A 105 -8.97 -13.81 6.05
C SER A 105 -9.05 -14.08 7.55
N THR A 106 -10.09 -14.79 8.01
CA THR A 106 -10.28 -15.17 9.41
C THR A 106 -9.22 -16.16 9.85
N ILE A 107 -8.97 -17.22 9.07
CA ILE A 107 -7.89 -18.18 9.36
C ILE A 107 -6.52 -17.49 9.42
N ALA A 108 -6.23 -16.60 8.46
CA ALA A 108 -4.99 -15.83 8.47
C ALA A 108 -4.88 -14.84 9.66
N ALA A 109 -6.00 -14.37 10.19
CA ALA A 109 -6.03 -13.52 11.39
C ALA A 109 -5.80 -14.36 12.66
N ASN A 110 -6.56 -15.45 12.85
CA ASN A 110 -6.46 -16.33 14.01
C ASN A 110 -5.03 -16.87 14.18
N ARG A 111 -4.39 -17.31 13.09
CA ARG A 111 -3.00 -17.79 13.15
C ARG A 111 -2.00 -16.71 13.58
N ARG A 112 -2.24 -15.45 13.21
CA ARG A 112 -1.39 -14.33 13.66
C ARG A 112 -1.59 -14.02 15.14
N GLU A 113 -2.82 -14.11 15.63
CA GLU A 113 -3.14 -13.92 17.05
C GLU A 113 -2.56 -15.05 17.92
N GLU A 114 -2.53 -16.27 17.39
CA GLU A 114 -1.89 -17.44 18.03
C GLU A 114 -0.35 -17.41 17.99
N GLY A 115 0.26 -16.41 17.36
CA GLY A 115 1.72 -16.32 17.21
C GLY A 115 2.33 -17.36 16.26
N LEU A 116 1.50 -18.04 15.47
CA LEU A 116 1.94 -18.99 14.45
C LEU A 116 2.48 -18.24 13.22
N PRO A 117 3.37 -18.86 12.42
CA PRO A 117 3.80 -18.29 11.16
C PRO A 117 2.58 -17.99 10.28
N GLY A 118 2.49 -16.74 9.82
CA GLY A 118 1.38 -16.27 9.02
C GLY A 118 1.33 -16.99 7.68
N LEU A 119 0.21 -17.64 7.37
CA LEU A 119 -0.04 -18.14 6.03
C LEU A 119 -0.68 -17.04 5.17
N THR A 120 -0.26 -17.02 3.91
CA THR A 120 -0.89 -16.19 2.90
C THR A 120 -2.25 -16.78 2.51
N VAL A 121 -3.15 -15.92 2.03
CA VAL A 121 -4.47 -16.31 1.52
C VAL A 121 -4.36 -17.38 0.40
N ALA A 122 -3.28 -17.34 -0.39
CA ALA A 122 -3.03 -18.32 -1.45
C ALA A 122 -2.66 -19.70 -0.87
N GLN A 123 -1.85 -19.74 0.18
CA GLN A 123 -1.49 -21.00 0.85
C GLN A 123 -2.71 -21.64 1.52
N ILE A 124 -3.56 -20.84 2.17
CA ILE A 124 -4.81 -21.35 2.78
C ILE A 124 -5.75 -21.92 1.71
N ALA A 125 -5.82 -21.30 0.53
CA ALA A 125 -6.65 -21.79 -0.57
C ALA A 125 -6.11 -23.06 -1.24
N ALA A 126 -4.80 -23.34 -1.10
CA ALA A 126 -4.14 -24.50 -1.67
C ALA A 126 -4.08 -25.70 -0.70
N ASP A 127 -4.46 -25.49 0.55
CA ASP A 127 -4.41 -26.48 1.62
C ASP A 127 -5.74 -27.25 1.69
N GLU A 128 -5.66 -28.57 1.57
CA GLU A 128 -6.84 -29.44 1.53
C GLU A 128 -7.61 -29.46 2.86
N ASP A 129 -6.92 -29.30 3.99
CA ASP A 129 -7.56 -29.32 5.31
C ASP A 129 -8.42 -28.07 5.51
N TYR A 130 -7.91 -26.90 5.09
CA TYR A 130 -8.66 -25.65 5.14
C TYR A 130 -9.81 -25.61 4.14
N MET A 131 -9.65 -26.21 2.97
CA MET A 131 -10.74 -26.35 1.99
C MET A 131 -11.85 -27.25 2.52
N LYS A 132 -11.49 -28.39 3.12
CA LYS A 132 -12.45 -29.29 3.75
C LYS A 132 -13.19 -28.59 4.89
N GLN A 133 -12.47 -27.89 5.76
CA GLN A 133 -13.06 -27.12 6.84
C GLN A 133 -14.10 -26.12 6.33
N TYR A 134 -13.80 -25.40 5.23
CA TYR A 134 -14.76 -24.48 4.63
C TYR A 134 -16.00 -25.18 4.07
N HIS A 135 -15.83 -26.35 3.43
CA HIS A 135 -16.93 -27.13 2.89
C HIS A 135 -17.82 -27.73 3.98
N ASP A 136 -17.24 -28.12 5.10
CA ASP A 136 -17.93 -28.67 6.28
C ASP A 136 -18.72 -27.59 7.05
N MET A 137 -18.41 -26.30 6.86
CA MET A 137 -19.19 -25.21 7.44
C MET A 137 -20.62 -25.16 6.91
N THR A 138 -21.56 -24.97 7.83
CA THR A 138 -22.97 -24.73 7.52
C THR A 138 -23.18 -23.36 6.88
N GLU A 139 -24.33 -23.17 6.23
CA GLU A 139 -24.68 -21.88 5.62
C GLU A 139 -24.83 -20.77 6.67
N GLU A 140 -25.34 -21.11 7.85
CA GLU A 140 -25.50 -20.18 8.99
C GLU A 140 -24.14 -19.70 9.54
N GLU A 141 -23.15 -20.59 9.64
CA GLU A 141 -21.80 -20.20 10.07
C GLU A 141 -21.11 -19.32 9.03
N ARG A 142 -21.34 -19.59 7.74
CA ARG A 142 -20.78 -18.76 6.65
C ARG A 142 -21.38 -17.36 6.65
N THR A 143 -22.69 -17.21 6.88
CA THR A 143 -23.34 -15.90 6.94
C THR A 143 -22.90 -15.12 8.18
N ALA A 144 -22.86 -15.76 9.35
CA ALA A 144 -22.34 -15.14 10.57
C ALA A 144 -20.90 -14.63 10.39
N MET A 145 -20.06 -15.41 9.71
CA MET A 145 -18.68 -15.03 9.44
C MET A 145 -18.58 -13.83 8.49
N ILE A 146 -19.44 -13.73 7.47
CA ILE A 146 -19.51 -12.55 6.59
C ILE A 146 -19.87 -11.31 7.41
N ASP A 147 -20.89 -11.39 8.26
CA ASP A 147 -21.36 -10.27 9.07
C ASP A 147 -20.28 -9.75 10.03
N GLU A 148 -19.54 -10.65 10.68
CA GLU A 148 -18.42 -10.28 11.54
C GLU A 148 -17.26 -9.65 10.75
N HIS A 149 -16.98 -10.19 9.57
CA HIS A 149 -15.94 -9.66 8.70
C HIS A 149 -16.29 -8.27 8.17
N ASP A 150 -17.54 -8.02 7.79
CA ASP A 150 -17.98 -6.71 7.32
C ASP A 150 -17.93 -5.66 8.44
N LYS A 151 -18.34 -6.02 9.68
CA LYS A 151 -18.15 -5.15 10.86
C LYS A 151 -16.68 -4.81 11.09
N THR A 152 -15.79 -5.79 10.93
CA THR A 152 -14.34 -5.60 11.12
C THR A 152 -13.73 -4.75 10.01
N LYS A 153 -14.16 -4.96 8.77
CA LYS A 153 -13.73 -4.20 7.58
C LYS A 153 -14.16 -2.74 7.67
N ASP A 154 -15.38 -2.48 8.14
CA ASP A 154 -15.85 -1.12 8.38
C ASP A 154 -15.05 -0.42 9.48
N ARG A 155 -14.72 -1.13 10.57
CA ARG A 155 -13.84 -0.62 11.63
C ARG A 155 -12.44 -0.29 11.12
N GLN A 156 -11.86 -1.14 10.26
CA GLN A 156 -10.54 -0.91 9.66
C GLN A 156 -10.53 0.18 8.59
N THR A 157 -11.64 0.35 7.87
CA THR A 157 -11.80 1.42 6.87
C THR A 157 -11.93 2.78 7.55
N ASN A 158 -12.57 2.82 8.72
CA ASN A 158 -12.75 4.03 9.52
C ASN A 158 -11.61 4.28 10.53
N ALA A 159 -10.69 3.33 10.72
CA ALA A 159 -9.49 3.56 11.50
C ALA A 159 -8.65 4.64 10.79
N ILE A 160 -8.22 5.66 11.52
CA ILE A 160 -7.39 6.76 10.99
C ILE A 160 -6.12 6.13 10.40
N ARG A 161 -6.11 5.92 9.08
CA ARG A 161 -4.93 5.43 8.40
C ARG A 161 -3.90 6.56 8.43
N LEU A 162 -2.73 6.28 9.01
CA LEU A 162 -1.60 7.18 8.94
C LEU A 162 -1.35 7.53 7.47
N SER A 163 -1.44 8.82 7.15
CA SER A 163 -1.18 9.32 5.81
C SER A 163 0.20 8.85 5.35
N GLY A 164 0.43 8.75 4.03
CA GLY A 164 1.76 8.40 3.52
C GLY A 164 2.86 9.31 4.10
N LYS A 165 2.52 10.58 4.34
CA LYS A 165 3.36 11.56 5.01
C LYS A 165 3.64 11.20 6.47
N ALA A 166 2.62 10.80 7.25
CA ALA A 166 2.81 10.37 8.63
C ALA A 166 3.70 9.13 8.72
N ARG A 167 3.49 8.12 7.86
CA ARG A 167 4.36 6.94 7.77
C ARG A 167 5.81 7.29 7.43
N TYR A 168 6.01 8.25 6.52
CA TYR A 168 7.35 8.74 6.17
C TYR A 168 8.00 9.51 7.33
N GLN A 169 7.23 10.31 8.07
CA GLN A 169 7.71 11.03 9.25
C GLN A 169 8.15 10.05 10.35
N ASP A 170 7.35 9.01 10.61
CA ASP A 170 7.70 7.97 11.58
C ASP A 170 8.99 7.26 11.18
N ALA A 171 9.12 6.86 9.91
CA ALA A 171 10.35 6.25 9.40
C ALA A 171 11.55 7.20 9.57
N THR A 172 11.40 8.46 9.20
CA THR A 172 12.46 9.48 9.31
C THR A 172 12.89 9.69 10.77
N PHE A 173 11.93 9.74 11.70
CA PHE A 173 12.21 9.88 13.13
C PHE A 173 13.03 8.70 13.66
N VAL A 174 12.62 7.46 13.34
CA VAL A 174 13.34 6.25 13.74
C VAL A 174 14.75 6.23 13.13
N PHE A 175 14.90 6.61 11.86
CA PHE A 175 16.21 6.72 11.22
C PHE A 175 17.15 7.72 11.90
N GLY A 176 16.61 8.85 12.37
CA GLY A 176 17.37 9.81 13.17
C GLY A 176 17.95 9.17 14.43
N GLN A 177 17.13 8.41 15.16
CA GLN A 177 17.56 7.70 16.37
C GLN A 177 18.64 6.66 16.08
N ILE A 178 18.46 5.84 15.05
CA ILE A 178 19.44 4.83 14.64
C ILE A 178 20.77 5.50 14.26
N THR A 179 20.72 6.60 13.52
CA THR A 179 21.92 7.34 13.09
C THR A 179 22.70 7.88 14.29
N MET A 180 22.01 8.46 15.29
CA MET A 180 22.64 8.93 16.52
C MET A 180 23.34 7.80 17.28
N LEU A 181 22.72 6.62 17.36
CA LEU A 181 23.31 5.45 18.02
C LEU A 181 24.56 4.95 17.29
N ILE A 182 24.52 4.87 15.95
CA ILE A 182 25.67 4.46 15.14
C ILE A 182 26.83 5.46 15.27
N GLN A 183 26.53 6.76 15.25
CA GLN A 183 27.55 7.80 15.48
C GLN A 183 28.19 7.64 16.87
N GLY A 184 27.38 7.43 17.91
CA GLY A 184 27.91 7.18 19.25
C GLY A 184 28.76 5.91 19.38
N LEU A 185 28.58 4.91 18.52
CA LEU A 185 29.45 3.72 18.44
C LEU A 185 30.76 4.02 17.72
N ARG A 186 30.71 4.83 16.66
CA ARG A 186 31.90 5.31 15.94
C ARG A 186 32.82 6.08 16.88
N ASP A 187 32.27 7.02 17.64
CA ASP A 187 33.07 7.89 18.50
C ASP A 187 33.72 7.14 19.69
N ARG A 188 33.07 6.09 20.19
CA ARG A 188 33.54 5.33 21.36
C ARG A 188 34.41 4.13 21.02
N VAL A 189 34.13 3.46 19.90
CA VAL A 189 34.71 2.14 19.57
C VAL A 189 35.34 2.12 18.17
N GLY A 190 35.22 3.20 17.39
CA GLY A 190 35.70 3.22 16.01
C GLY A 190 34.89 2.31 15.06
N VAL A 191 33.66 1.98 15.46
CA VAL A 191 32.77 1.09 14.71
C VAL A 191 31.91 1.91 13.75
N GLU A 192 31.96 1.58 12.46
CA GLU A 192 31.11 2.18 11.44
C GLU A 192 30.01 1.20 11.02
N GLY A 193 28.82 1.74 10.77
CA GLY A 193 27.65 0.95 10.36
C GLY A 193 26.72 1.77 9.47
N PHE A 194 25.87 1.08 8.71
CA PHE A 194 24.83 1.68 7.88
C PHE A 194 23.52 0.92 8.05
N CYS A 195 22.39 1.61 7.85
CA CYS A 195 21.06 1.04 7.96
C CYS A 195 20.34 1.17 6.62
N VAL A 196 19.67 0.09 6.19
CA VAL A 196 18.91 0.06 4.93
C VAL A 196 17.46 -0.28 5.23
N LEU A 197 16.52 0.55 4.74
CA LEU A 197 15.12 0.16 4.69
C LEU A 197 14.84 -0.57 3.38
N VAL A 198 14.32 -1.78 3.48
CA VAL A 198 13.76 -2.49 2.34
C VAL A 198 12.24 -2.40 2.44
N PRO A 199 11.55 -1.75 1.48
CA PRO A 199 10.09 -1.78 1.42
C PRO A 199 9.65 -3.23 1.19
N GLY A 200 9.15 -3.87 2.25
CA GLY A 200 8.48 -5.17 2.13
C GLY A 200 7.02 -4.98 1.73
N PRO A 201 6.39 -5.95 1.03
CA PRO A 201 4.94 -6.06 1.11
C PRO A 201 4.57 -6.11 2.59
N VAL A 202 3.50 -5.41 2.97
CA VAL A 202 3.01 -5.37 4.36
C VAL A 202 2.43 -6.75 4.70
N GLN A 203 3.32 -7.75 4.87
CA GLN A 203 3.10 -9.11 5.33
C GLN A 203 4.45 -9.84 5.36
N GLY A 204 5.03 -9.95 6.56
CA GLY A 204 6.01 -10.97 6.91
C GLY A 204 7.45 -10.71 6.47
N MET A 205 8.33 -10.51 7.45
CA MET A 205 9.80 -10.52 7.36
C MET A 205 10.43 -9.28 6.71
N SER A 206 10.68 -8.25 7.53
CA SER A 206 11.79 -7.34 7.29
C SER A 206 13.07 -7.96 7.86
N TRP A 207 14.06 -8.21 7.00
CA TRP A 207 15.40 -8.60 7.43
C TRP A 207 16.17 -7.33 7.78
N LEU A 208 16.56 -7.16 9.04
CA LEU A 208 17.56 -6.16 9.43
C LEU A 208 18.94 -6.81 9.36
N GLY A 209 19.62 -6.66 8.23
CA GLY A 209 21.04 -7.01 8.12
C GLY A 209 21.88 -5.87 8.70
N VAL A 210 22.44 -6.05 9.89
CA VAL A 210 23.43 -5.12 10.44
C VAL A 210 24.81 -5.61 9.99
N TRP A 211 25.46 -4.85 9.13
CA TRP A 211 26.86 -5.08 8.74
C TRP A 211 27.74 -4.10 9.48
N VAL A 212 28.68 -4.63 10.26
CA VAL A 212 29.65 -3.84 11.03
C VAL A 212 31.02 -4.04 10.42
N HIS A 213 31.63 -2.96 9.95
CA HIS A 213 33.03 -2.97 9.54
C HIS A 213 33.89 -2.46 10.70
N PRO A 214 34.90 -3.23 11.15
CA PRO A 214 35.92 -2.67 12.01
C PRO A 214 36.74 -1.64 11.22
N GLY A 215 36.91 -0.45 11.80
CA GLY A 215 37.75 0.60 11.21
C GLY A 215 39.23 0.19 11.07
N PRO A 216 39.98 0.84 10.17
CA PRO A 216 41.39 0.55 9.94
C PRO A 216 42.21 0.84 11.19
N GLY A 217 42.53 -0.22 11.95
CA GLY A 217 43.29 -0.13 13.21
C GLY A 217 42.87 -1.15 14.27
N ALA A 218 41.69 -1.75 14.16
CA ALA A 218 41.27 -2.87 15.01
C ALA A 218 41.63 -4.18 14.30
N GLY A 219 42.55 -4.96 14.87
CA GLY A 219 42.99 -6.25 14.32
C GLY A 219 41.81 -7.13 13.90
N GLU A 220 41.91 -7.71 12.70
CA GLU A 220 40.87 -8.49 12.03
C GLU A 220 40.21 -9.51 12.97
N ARG A 221 39.03 -9.16 13.47
CA ARG A 221 38.04 -10.10 13.98
C ARG A 221 36.68 -9.69 13.43
N SER A 222 36.34 -10.23 12.27
CA SER A 222 34.99 -10.17 11.73
C SER A 222 34.08 -11.06 12.57
N VAL A 223 33.31 -10.45 13.49
CA VAL A 223 32.34 -11.18 14.31
C VAL A 223 31.05 -11.35 13.50
N HIS A 224 30.85 -12.54 12.95
CA HIS A 224 29.62 -12.92 12.28
C HIS A 224 28.55 -13.25 13.33
N GLY A 225 27.84 -12.24 13.82
CA GLY A 225 26.69 -12.42 14.71
C GLY A 225 25.40 -12.63 13.92
N LYS A 226 24.99 -13.88 13.69
CA LYS A 226 23.59 -14.19 13.34
C LYS A 226 22.74 -14.02 14.59
N LEU A 227 22.07 -12.89 14.74
CA LEU A 227 20.95 -12.79 15.69
C LEU A 227 19.72 -13.45 15.06
N GLN A 228 19.60 -14.77 15.24
CA GLN A 228 18.29 -15.40 15.22
C GLN A 228 17.57 -14.98 16.49
N LEU A 229 16.44 -14.28 16.37
CA LEU A 229 15.43 -14.32 17.44
C LEU A 229 14.85 -15.73 17.44
N SER A 230 15.53 -16.68 18.09
CA SER A 230 14.94 -17.94 18.47
C SER A 230 13.93 -17.66 19.59
N ALA A 231 12.68 -18.05 19.36
CA ALA A 231 11.63 -18.05 20.36
C ALA A 231 12.15 -18.66 21.67
N ILE A 232 11.93 -17.95 22.78
CA ILE A 232 12.13 -18.47 24.13
C ILE A 232 11.16 -19.64 24.29
N LYS A 233 11.69 -20.86 24.18
CA LYS A 233 11.03 -22.09 24.60
C LYS A 233 11.67 -22.47 25.92
N GLU A 234 11.19 -21.87 27.02
CA GLU A 234 11.50 -22.41 28.34
C GLU A 234 10.64 -23.66 28.56
N ALA A 235 11.34 -24.79 28.57
CA ALA A 235 10.86 -26.04 29.10
C ALA A 235 10.67 -25.89 30.62
N SER A 236 9.43 -25.98 31.10
CA SER A 236 9.16 -26.38 32.47
C SER A 236 9.13 -27.91 32.50
N THR A 237 10.31 -28.51 32.70
CA THR A 237 10.43 -29.90 33.15
C THR A 237 10.32 -29.93 34.66
N ALA A 238 9.38 -30.75 35.13
CA ALA A 238 9.31 -31.47 36.40
C ALA A 238 10.48 -31.31 37.40
N ALA A 239 10.12 -31.11 38.67
CA ALA A 239 10.85 -31.69 39.79
C ALA A 239 9.88 -32.05 40.95
N PRO A 240 10.27 -33.00 41.82
CA PRO A 240 9.36 -33.85 42.59
C PRO A 240 9.15 -33.39 44.03
N SER A 241 8.04 -33.86 44.62
CA SER A 241 7.91 -34.20 46.04
C SER A 241 6.75 -35.17 46.22
#